data_AF-A0A2G6DBF2-F1
#
_entry.id   AF-A0A2G6DBF2-F1
#
_cell.length_a   1.000
_cell.length_b   1.000
_cell.length_c   1.000
_cell.angle_alpha   90.00
_cell.angle_beta   90.00
_cell.angle_gamma   90.00
#
_symmetry.space_group_name_H-M   'P 1'
#
loop_
_entity.id
_entity.type
_entity.pdbx_description
1 polymer ?
#
loop_
_entity_poly.entity_id
_entity_poly.type
_entity_poly.pdbx_seq_one_letter_code
_entity_poly.pdbx_strand_id
1 'polypeptide(L)'
;MPWRFYPLDQQNCLALAKSICADPELDGDEGSTIVRLLAACGAMVTVTWLPEPDESARAKDAARRAFVDHEHVAATATAIQNLMLATKVRQIDSYWSSGGVLRDWKCYRLCGIPVRESLLGAIFLFPEDLEQHIDVRRGNLRDARGTPDQWRRWVKI
;
A
#
# COMPACT_ATOMS: atom_id res chain seq x y z
N MET A 1 -8.98 14.10 -7.79
CA MET A 1 -8.05 13.49 -6.82
C MET A 1 -7.25 12.39 -7.51
N PRO A 2 -5.92 12.34 -7.34
CA PRO A 2 -5.06 11.41 -8.05
C PRO A 2 -5.14 9.97 -7.53
N TRP A 3 -5.74 9.75 -6.35
CA TRP A 3 -5.84 8.44 -5.73
C TRP A 3 -7.15 7.69 -6.00
N ARG A 4 -7.12 6.36 -5.90
CA ARG A 4 -8.31 5.48 -5.80
C ARG A 4 -8.15 4.55 -4.61
N PHE A 5 -9.26 4.24 -3.95
CA PHE A 5 -9.32 3.29 -2.84
C PHE A 5 -10.16 2.08 -3.24
N TYR A 6 -9.63 0.88 -3.01
CA TYR A 6 -10.28 -0.39 -3.28
C TYR A 6 -10.32 -1.20 -1.98
N PRO A 7 -11.40 -1.07 -1.19
CA PRO A 7 -11.56 -1.86 0.03
C PRO A 7 -11.95 -3.30 -0.30
N LEU A 8 -11.31 -4.24 0.39
CA LEU A 8 -11.65 -5.66 0.43
C LEU A 8 -12.00 -6.00 1.88
N ASP A 9 -13.18 -6.59 2.10
CA ASP A 9 -13.52 -7.20 3.38
C ASP A 9 -12.72 -8.50 3.60
N GLN A 10 -12.89 -9.11 4.77
CA GLN A 10 -12.20 -10.34 5.14
C GLN A 10 -12.43 -11.48 4.13
N GLN A 11 -13.66 -11.65 3.66
CA GLN A 11 -13.99 -12.72 2.72
C GLN A 11 -13.23 -12.54 1.40
N ASN A 12 -13.17 -11.31 0.89
CA ASN A 12 -12.43 -11.00 -0.33
C ASN A 12 -10.90 -11.06 -0.12
N CYS A 13 -10.40 -10.73 1.08
CA CYS A 13 -8.98 -10.92 1.41
C CYS A 13 -8.58 -12.40 1.38
N LEU A 14 -9.41 -13.27 1.96
CA LEU A 14 -9.19 -14.72 1.94
C LEU A 14 -9.31 -15.31 0.52
N ALA A 15 -10.26 -14.82 -0.27
CA ALA A 15 -10.38 -15.21 -1.67
C ALA A 15 -9.13 -14.81 -2.47
N LEU A 16 -8.65 -13.57 -2.29
CA LEU A 16 -7.43 -13.08 -2.94
C LEU A 16 -6.20 -13.90 -2.54
N ALA A 17 -6.05 -14.22 -1.25
CA ALA A 17 -4.96 -15.08 -0.76
C ALA A 17 -4.96 -16.45 -1.47
N LYS A 18 -6.13 -17.09 -1.57
CA LYS A 18 -6.28 -18.37 -2.29
C LYS A 18 -5.95 -18.24 -3.77
N SER A 19 -6.41 -17.18 -4.42
CA SER A 19 -6.11 -16.94 -5.84
C SER A 19 -4.62 -16.71 -6.10
N ILE A 20 -3.92 -16.01 -5.20
CA ILE A 20 -2.47 -15.83 -5.27
C ILE A 20 -1.77 -17.19 -5.18
N CYS A 21 -2.08 -18.00 -4.16
CA CYS A 21 -1.44 -19.31 -3.98
C CYS A 21 -1.75 -20.32 -5.09
N ALA A 22 -2.87 -20.16 -5.79
CA ALA A 22 -3.29 -21.04 -6.86
C ALA A 22 -2.69 -20.69 -8.24
N ASP A 23 -2.18 -19.47 -8.43
CA ASP A 23 -1.58 -19.02 -9.70
C ASP A 23 -0.05 -19.15 -9.62
N PRO A 24 0.58 -20.11 -10.31
CA PRO A 24 2.03 -20.33 -10.23
C PRO A 24 2.86 -19.21 -10.86
N GLU A 25 2.26 -18.27 -11.59
CA GLU A 25 2.97 -17.10 -12.13
C GLU A 25 2.94 -15.91 -11.16
N LEU A 26 2.14 -15.97 -10.09
CA LEU A 26 2.17 -14.97 -9.03
C LEU A 26 3.24 -15.37 -8.00
N ASP A 27 4.11 -14.43 -7.65
CA ASP A 27 5.14 -14.60 -6.62
C ASP A 27 4.51 -14.56 -5.21
N GLY A 28 3.82 -15.65 -4.83
CA GLY A 28 3.19 -15.78 -3.53
C GLY A 28 2.71 -17.19 -3.21
N ASP A 29 3.06 -17.67 -2.03
CA ASP A 29 2.61 -18.93 -1.43
C ASP A 29 2.08 -18.69 0.00
N GLU A 30 1.65 -19.75 0.69
CA GLU A 30 1.17 -19.67 2.08
C GLU A 30 2.25 -19.14 3.05
N GLY A 31 3.52 -19.30 2.69
CA GLY A 31 4.70 -18.78 3.40
C GLY A 31 5.02 -17.32 3.10
N SER A 32 4.29 -16.68 2.20
CA SER A 32 4.56 -15.30 1.77
C SER A 32 3.92 -14.30 2.72
N THR A 33 4.64 -13.21 3.01
CA THR A 33 4.17 -12.19 3.97
C THR A 33 2.82 -11.59 3.58
N ILE A 34 2.61 -11.29 2.29
CA ILE A 34 1.33 -10.75 1.81
C ILE A 34 0.18 -11.74 2.04
N VAL A 35 0.37 -13.02 1.72
CA VAL A 35 -0.66 -14.05 1.88
C VAL A 35 -1.03 -14.21 3.35
N ARG A 36 -0.04 -14.24 4.26
CA ARG A 36 -0.31 -14.25 5.71
C ARG A 36 -1.06 -13.03 6.19
N LEU A 37 -0.72 -11.84 5.69
CA LEU A 37 -1.41 -10.61 6.05
C LEU A 37 -2.87 -10.62 5.57
N LEU A 38 -3.12 -11.07 4.33
CA LEU A 38 -4.47 -11.25 3.78
C LEU A 38 -5.29 -12.25 4.59
N ALA A 39 -4.68 -13.33 5.06
CA ALA A 39 -5.34 -14.34 5.88
C ALA A 39 -5.67 -13.85 7.30
N ALA A 40 -4.85 -12.95 7.86
CA ALA A 40 -5.00 -12.46 9.23
C ALA A 40 -5.85 -11.18 9.33
N CYS A 41 -5.88 -10.34 8.30
CA CYS A 41 -6.60 -9.07 8.36
C CYS A 41 -8.12 -9.26 8.29
N GLY A 42 -8.86 -8.33 8.91
CA GLY A 42 -10.33 -8.26 8.80
C GLY A 42 -10.77 -7.42 7.59
N ALA A 43 -9.90 -6.56 7.10
CA ALA A 43 -10.06 -5.86 5.83
C ALA A 43 -8.70 -5.42 5.29
N MET A 44 -8.63 -5.17 3.99
CA MET A 44 -7.51 -4.53 3.32
C MET A 44 -8.04 -3.38 2.46
N VAL A 45 -7.32 -2.26 2.43
CA VAL A 45 -7.60 -1.18 1.49
C VAL A 45 -6.41 -1.01 0.56
N THR A 46 -6.60 -1.36 -0.70
CA THR A 46 -5.61 -1.10 -1.76
C THR A 46 -5.77 0.34 -2.24
N VAL A 47 -4.66 1.07 -2.32
CA VAL A 47 -4.62 2.49 -2.67
C VAL A 47 -3.68 2.69 -3.84
N THR A 48 -4.23 3.14 -4.95
CA THR A 48 -3.49 3.44 -6.17
C THR A 48 -3.45 4.95 -6.41
N TRP A 49 -2.53 5.39 -7.26
CA TRP A 49 -2.49 6.71 -7.86
C TRP A 49 -2.55 6.61 -9.38
N LEU A 50 -2.90 7.70 -10.05
CA LEU A 50 -3.01 7.79 -11.51
C LEU A 50 -1.78 8.51 -12.09
N PRO A 51 -0.88 7.81 -12.79
CA PRO A 51 0.20 8.42 -13.55
C PRO A 51 -0.33 9.29 -14.69
N GLU A 52 0.38 10.38 -14.98
CA GLU A 52 0.11 11.22 -16.15
C GLU A 52 0.30 10.42 -17.45
N PRO A 53 -0.59 10.58 -18.42
CA PRO A 53 -0.52 9.84 -19.68
C PRO A 53 0.71 10.28 -20.51
N ASP A 54 1.32 9.33 -21.20
CA ASP A 54 2.47 9.59 -22.07
C ASP A 54 2.00 10.07 -23.46
N GLU A 55 1.54 11.32 -23.54
CA GLU A 55 0.93 11.89 -24.76
C GLU A 55 1.95 12.58 -25.69
N SER A 56 3.19 12.80 -25.26
CA SER A 56 4.21 13.55 -26.02
C SER A 56 5.65 13.13 -25.68
N ALA A 57 6.45 12.86 -26.72
CA ALA A 57 7.86 12.51 -26.63
C ALA A 57 8.82 13.70 -26.39
N ARG A 58 8.31 14.93 -26.22
CA ARG A 58 9.17 16.10 -25.99
C ARG A 58 9.70 16.12 -24.55
N ALA A 59 10.99 16.41 -24.38
CA ALA A 59 11.65 16.43 -23.08
C ALA A 59 11.03 17.42 -22.06
N LYS A 60 10.56 18.59 -22.49
CA LYS A 60 9.87 19.55 -21.62
C LYS A 60 8.56 18.99 -21.07
N ASP A 61 7.86 18.19 -21.87
CA ASP A 61 6.60 17.57 -21.47
C ASP A 61 6.89 16.42 -20.48
N ALA A 62 7.96 15.66 -20.69
CA ALA A 62 8.40 14.61 -19.76
C ALA A 62 8.78 15.14 -18.37
N ALA A 63 9.53 16.26 -18.30
CA ALA A 63 9.89 16.88 -17.02
C ALA A 63 8.65 17.39 -16.27
N ARG A 64 7.68 17.96 -16.99
CA ARG A 64 6.40 18.39 -16.41
C ARG A 64 5.59 17.19 -15.91
N ARG A 65 5.51 16.10 -16.66
CA ARG A 65 4.82 14.87 -16.23
C ARG A 65 5.42 14.32 -14.94
N ALA A 66 6.75 14.17 -14.89
CA ALA A 66 7.42 13.69 -13.69
C ALA A 66 7.15 14.58 -12.46
N PHE A 67 7.07 15.90 -12.65
CA PHE A 67 6.69 16.82 -11.58
C PHE A 67 5.25 16.57 -11.10
N VAL A 68 4.28 16.46 -12.01
CA VAL A 68 2.88 16.18 -11.65
C VAL A 68 2.71 14.81 -11.01
N ASP A 69 3.40 13.78 -11.51
CA ASP A 69 3.41 12.44 -10.92
C ASP A 69 3.94 12.47 -9.49
N HIS A 70 4.99 13.25 -9.21
CA HIS A 70 5.47 13.45 -7.84
C HIS A 70 4.41 14.08 -6.94
N GLU A 71 3.68 15.08 -7.42
CA GLU A 71 2.55 15.66 -6.69
C GLU A 71 1.43 14.63 -6.46
N HIS A 72 1.11 13.81 -7.46
CA HIS A 72 0.12 12.74 -7.35
C HIS A 72 0.50 11.69 -6.30
N VAL A 73 1.76 11.26 -6.30
CA VAL A 73 2.31 10.34 -5.31
C VAL A 73 2.27 10.96 -3.92
N ALA A 74 2.72 12.20 -3.74
CA ALA A 74 2.71 12.88 -2.44
C ALA A 74 1.29 13.05 -1.88
N ALA A 75 0.34 13.43 -2.75
CA ALA A 75 -1.05 13.60 -2.36
C ALA A 75 -1.70 12.25 -2.00
N THR A 76 -1.39 11.18 -2.73
CA THR A 76 -1.87 9.81 -2.42
C THR A 76 -1.26 9.29 -1.11
N ALA A 77 0.04 9.52 -0.86
CA ALA A 77 0.68 9.15 0.41
C ALA A 77 0.04 9.87 1.60
N THR A 78 -0.31 11.14 1.43
CA THR A 78 -1.05 11.92 2.44
C THR A 78 -2.44 11.33 2.69
N ALA A 79 -3.15 10.91 1.65
CA ALA A 79 -4.45 10.26 1.78
C ALA A 79 -4.35 8.93 2.56
N ILE A 80 -3.32 8.12 2.28
CA ILE A 80 -3.03 6.90 3.04
C ILE A 80 -2.72 7.22 4.51
N GLN A 81 -1.87 8.20 4.77
CA GLN A 81 -1.53 8.59 6.14
C GLN A 81 -2.75 9.07 6.92
N ASN A 82 -3.66 9.83 6.29
CA ASN A 82 -4.92 10.23 6.90
C ASN A 82 -5.80 9.03 7.27
N LEU A 83 -5.86 8.01 6.40
CA LEU A 83 -6.55 6.76 6.70
C LEU A 83 -5.93 6.06 7.93
N MET A 84 -4.60 5.95 8.00
CA MET A 84 -3.90 5.34 9.13
C MET A 84 -4.03 6.13 10.44
N LEU A 85 -4.13 7.46 10.38
CA LEU A 85 -4.46 8.26 11.56
C LEU A 85 -5.90 7.99 12.01
N ALA A 86 -6.84 7.86 11.06
CA ALA A 86 -8.23 7.56 11.35
C ALA A 86 -8.44 6.15 11.95
N THR A 87 -7.64 5.15 11.56
CA THR A 87 -7.62 3.81 12.18
C THR A 87 -7.08 3.90 13.60
N LYS A 88 -6.01 4.67 13.83
CA LYS A 88 -5.42 4.83 15.16
C LYS A 88 -6.40 5.46 16.16
N VAL A 89 -7.15 6.48 15.75
CA VAL A 89 -8.20 7.10 16.58
C VAL A 89 -9.30 6.09 16.96
N ARG A 90 -9.58 5.14 16.06
CA ARG A 90 -10.56 4.05 16.27
C ARG A 90 -9.96 2.82 16.96
N GLN A 91 -8.69 2.89 17.39
CA GLN A 91 -7.97 1.76 17.99
C GLN A 91 -7.90 0.51 17.09
N ILE A 92 -7.99 0.69 15.77
CA ILE A 92 -7.80 -0.37 14.79
C ILE A 92 -6.32 -0.45 14.43
N ASP A 93 -5.70 -1.59 14.70
CA ASP A 93 -4.33 -1.83 14.27
C ASP A 93 -4.26 -1.92 12.75
N SER A 94 -3.22 -1.29 12.20
CA SER A 94 -3.04 -1.21 10.75
C SER A 94 -1.59 -1.34 10.32
N TYR A 95 -1.40 -1.91 9.13
CA TYR A 95 -0.09 -2.10 8.51
C TYR A 95 -0.13 -1.67 7.05
N TRP A 96 0.87 -0.86 6.64
CA TRP A 96 1.05 -0.45 5.25
C TRP A 96 2.13 -1.34 4.59
N SER A 97 1.74 -2.09 3.56
CA SER A 97 2.65 -2.69 2.58
C SER A 97 2.63 -1.94 1.25
N SER A 98 3.79 -1.75 0.61
CA SER A 98 3.90 -1.04 -0.67
C SER A 98 4.47 -1.91 -1.79
N GLY A 99 4.52 -3.24 -1.65
CA GLY A 99 5.21 -4.11 -2.60
C GLY A 99 4.75 -5.57 -2.60
N GLY A 100 5.60 -6.42 -3.18
CA GLY A 100 5.34 -7.83 -3.40
C GLY A 100 4.31 -8.09 -4.49
N VAL A 101 3.68 -9.26 -4.43
CA VAL A 101 2.71 -9.77 -5.40
C VAL A 101 1.55 -8.81 -5.71
N LEU A 102 1.21 -7.91 -4.79
CA LEU A 102 0.12 -6.93 -4.97
C LEU A 102 0.39 -5.90 -6.08
N ARG A 103 1.66 -5.72 -6.50
CA ARG A 103 2.02 -4.86 -7.64
C ARG A 103 1.85 -5.55 -9.00
N ASP A 104 1.67 -6.87 -9.00
CA ASP A 104 1.54 -7.62 -10.23
C ASP A 104 0.22 -7.30 -10.95
N TRP A 105 0.26 -7.18 -12.27
CA TRP A 105 -0.92 -6.88 -13.07
C TRP A 105 -2.01 -7.97 -12.96
N LYS A 106 -1.63 -9.22 -12.67
CA LYS A 106 -2.58 -10.31 -12.39
C LYS A 106 -3.34 -10.04 -11.10
N CYS A 107 -2.65 -9.59 -10.05
CA CYS A 107 -3.30 -9.18 -8.80
C CYS A 107 -4.24 -8.00 -9.02
N TYR A 108 -3.86 -7.04 -9.87
CA TYR A 108 -4.76 -5.95 -10.25
C TYR A 108 -6.04 -6.48 -10.90
N ARG A 109 -5.90 -7.42 -11.84
CA ARG A 109 -7.04 -8.05 -12.51
C ARG A 109 -7.96 -8.76 -11.52
N LEU A 110 -7.39 -9.51 -10.57
CA LEU A 110 -8.15 -10.17 -9.50
C LEU A 110 -8.94 -9.17 -8.65
N CYS A 111 -8.37 -7.98 -8.40
CA CYS A 111 -8.99 -6.92 -7.61
C CYS A 111 -9.87 -5.94 -8.43
N GLY A 112 -9.98 -6.12 -9.75
CA GLY A 112 -10.69 -5.18 -10.63
C GLY A 112 -10.02 -3.81 -10.76
N ILE A 113 -8.72 -3.70 -10.49
CA ILE A 113 -7.95 -2.46 -10.57
C ILE A 113 -7.49 -2.22 -12.02
N PRO A 114 -7.73 -1.03 -12.60
CA PRO A 114 -7.23 -0.70 -13.93
C PRO A 114 -5.70 -0.72 -14.01
N VAL A 115 -5.14 -1.34 -15.04
CA VAL A 115 -3.67 -1.43 -15.26
C VAL A 115 -2.99 -0.08 -15.52
N ARG A 116 -3.76 0.97 -15.80
CA ARG A 116 -3.25 2.35 -15.92
C ARG A 116 -2.99 3.02 -14.57
N GLU A 117 -3.40 2.40 -13.47
CA GLU A 117 -3.16 2.91 -12.12
C GLU A 117 -1.91 2.28 -11.54
N SER A 118 -1.34 2.90 -10.50
CA SER A 118 -0.12 2.40 -9.86
C SER A 118 -0.31 2.29 -8.35
N LEU A 119 0.06 1.15 -7.77
CA LEU A 119 -0.08 0.87 -6.36
C LEU A 119 0.87 1.76 -5.57
N LEU A 120 0.33 2.51 -4.62
CA LEU A 120 1.13 3.20 -3.61
C LEU A 120 1.13 2.46 -2.27
N GLY A 121 0.01 1.86 -1.89
CA GLY A 121 -0.07 1.10 -0.64
C GLY A 121 -1.25 0.15 -0.56
N ALA A 122 -1.06 -0.94 0.18
CA ALA A 122 -2.08 -1.82 0.67
C ALA A 122 -2.11 -1.70 2.20
N ILE A 123 -3.26 -1.28 2.73
CA ILE A 123 -3.45 -1.01 4.16
C ILE A 123 -4.26 -2.14 4.76
N PHE A 124 -3.60 -3.00 5.52
CA PHE A 124 -4.23 -4.10 6.24
C PHE A 124 -4.79 -3.57 7.55
N LEU A 125 -6.03 -3.91 7.85
CA LEU A 125 -6.75 -3.56 9.07
C LEU A 125 -7.04 -4.85 9.84
N PHE A 126 -6.59 -4.92 11.08
CA PHE A 126 -6.70 -6.12 11.90
C PHE A 126 -7.88 -6.00 12.87
N PRO A 127 -8.67 -7.07 13.07
CA PRO A 127 -9.68 -7.08 14.11
C PRO A 127 -9.04 -7.01 15.50
N GLU A 128 -9.85 -6.61 16.48
CA GLU A 128 -9.47 -6.60 17.89
C GLU A 128 -9.08 -8.02 18.35
N ASP A 129 -8.25 -8.12 19.38
CA ASP A 129 -7.81 -9.38 20.01
C ASP A 129 -6.98 -10.35 19.15
N LEU A 130 -6.46 -9.92 17.98
CA LEU A 130 -5.57 -10.79 17.17
C LEU A 130 -4.33 -11.28 17.93
N GLU A 131 -3.79 -10.47 18.85
CA GLU A 131 -2.55 -10.77 19.58
C GLU A 131 -2.63 -12.09 20.37
N GLN A 132 -3.82 -12.58 20.70
CA GLN A 132 -4.01 -13.85 21.40
C GLN A 132 -3.83 -15.08 20.49
N HIS A 133 -3.85 -14.88 19.17
CA HIS A 133 -3.94 -15.95 18.18
C HIS A 133 -2.88 -15.88 17.07
N ILE A 134 -2.03 -14.84 17.03
CA ILE A 134 -1.02 -14.65 15.99
C ILE A 134 0.34 -14.17 16.49
N ASP A 135 1.40 -14.51 15.75
CA ASP A 135 2.75 -13.97 15.96
C ASP A 135 2.85 -12.52 15.43
N VAL A 136 2.86 -11.54 16.33
CA VAL A 136 3.00 -10.12 15.97
C VAL A 136 4.48 -9.76 15.88
N ARG A 137 4.97 -9.59 14.64
CA ARG A 137 6.34 -9.12 14.40
C ARG A 137 6.42 -7.61 14.41
N ARG A 138 7.26 -7.07 15.29
CA ARG A 138 7.60 -5.64 15.29
C ARG A 138 8.45 -5.31 14.06
N GLY A 139 8.29 -4.10 13.52
CA GLY A 139 9.09 -3.66 12.38
C GLY A 139 10.60 -3.71 12.66
N ASN A 140 11.33 -4.44 11.80
CA ASN A 140 12.77 -4.70 11.95
C ASN A 140 13.64 -3.43 12.05
N LEU A 141 13.17 -2.31 11.49
CA LEU A 141 13.89 -1.03 11.46
C LEU A 141 13.41 -0.02 12.51
N ARG A 142 12.64 -0.48 13.52
CA ARG A 142 12.12 0.42 14.56
C ARG A 142 13.23 1.21 15.24
N ASP A 143 14.35 0.56 15.54
CA ASP A 143 15.47 1.15 16.25
C ASP A 143 16.47 1.83 15.31
N ALA A 144 16.24 1.79 13.99
CA ALA A 144 17.10 2.37 12.95
C ALA A 144 16.60 3.74 12.44
N ARG A 145 15.64 4.37 13.14
CA ARG A 145 14.97 5.62 12.69
C ARG A 145 15.82 6.90 12.82
N GLY A 146 17.01 6.81 13.41
CA GLY A 146 17.86 7.98 13.63
C GLY A 146 17.34 8.94 14.70
N THR A 147 18.02 10.09 14.86
CA THR A 147 17.65 11.15 15.82
C THR A 147 16.91 12.29 15.12
N PRO A 148 16.03 13.07 15.80
CA PRO A 148 15.32 14.24 15.24
C PRO A 148 16.17 15.16 14.36
N ASP A 149 17.40 15.44 14.78
CA ASP A 149 18.29 16.38 14.10
C ASP A 149 18.86 15.86 12.77
N GLN A 150 18.67 14.56 12.47
CA GLN A 150 19.05 13.97 11.18
C GLN A 150 18.02 14.22 10.06
N TRP A 151 16.80 14.61 10.40
CA TRP A 151 15.68 14.79 9.46
C TRP A 151 14.99 16.15 9.60
N ARG A 152 15.52 17.03 10.46
CA ARG A 152 15.13 18.45 10.52
C ARG A 152 16.36 19.33 10.72
N ARG A 153 16.36 20.52 10.13
CA ARG A 153 17.32 21.59 10.44
C ARG A 153 16.66 22.95 10.37
N TRP A 154 17.11 23.88 11.22
CA TRP A 154 16.76 25.28 11.07
C TRP A 154 17.54 25.88 9.90
N VAL A 155 16.84 26.58 9.01
CA VAL A 155 17.46 27.34 7.92
C VAL A 155 17.44 28.81 8.31
N LYS A 156 18.59 29.48 8.22
CA LYS A 156 18.70 30.93 8.37
C LYS A 156 18.70 31.54 6.97
N ILE A 157 17.92 32.61 6.80
CA ILE A 157 17.79 33.41 5.58
C ILE A 157 18.29 34.81 5.90
#